data_AF-A0A2M8Q2D8-F1
#
_entry.id   AF-A0A2M8Q2D8-F1
#
_cell.length_a   1.000
_cell.length_b   1.000
_cell.length_c   1.000
_cell.angle_alpha   90.00
_cell.angle_beta   90.00
_cell.angle_gamma   90.00
#
_symmetry.space_group_name_H-M   'P 1'
#
loop_
_entity.id
_entity.type
_entity.pdbx_description
1 polymer ?
#
loop_
_entity_poly.entity_id
_entity_poly.type
_entity_poly.pdbx_seq_one_letter_code
_entity_poly.pdbx_strand_id
1 'polypeptide(L)'
;FGNPVLAGQAIYQGNCTACHSVNGDRGTGPTWLNSVGSVHEMASGEQVLVDYDYVLESIWFPNNRIVAGFQAGIMPQNYRSVFSEPQIRQIFAYMCSLSDRWQEVEGCLEYAPQIQEARGEAPAEAPADAAAALVDDGN
;
A
#
# COMPACT_ATOMS: atom_id res chain seq x y z
N PHE A 1 -9.06 -7.28 -17.62
CA PHE A 1 -8.88 -7.14 -16.17
C PHE A 1 -9.18 -5.68 -15.81
N GLY A 2 -10.00 -5.44 -14.78
CA GLY A 2 -10.39 -4.07 -14.38
C GLY A 2 -9.24 -3.30 -13.72
N ASN A 3 -9.41 -1.99 -13.49
CA ASN A 3 -8.43 -1.15 -12.80
C ASN A 3 -8.21 -1.67 -11.36
N PRO A 4 -6.98 -2.09 -10.96
CA PRO A 4 -6.70 -2.68 -9.65
C PRO A 4 -6.90 -1.70 -8.49
N VAL A 5 -6.65 -0.40 -8.69
CA VAL A 5 -6.89 0.64 -7.68
C VAL A 5 -8.38 0.74 -7.38
N LEU A 6 -9.23 0.77 -8.41
CA LEU A 6 -10.69 0.81 -8.24
C LEU A 6 -11.23 -0.50 -7.63
N ALA A 7 -10.67 -1.65 -8.01
CA ALA A 7 -11.03 -2.93 -7.41
C ALA A 7 -10.67 -2.97 -5.91
N GLY A 8 -9.48 -2.49 -5.54
CA GLY A 8 -9.04 -2.35 -4.15
C GLY A 8 -9.91 -1.40 -3.34
N GLN A 9 -10.29 -0.26 -3.93
CA GLN A 9 -11.20 0.69 -3.32
C GLN A 9 -12.56 0.07 -3.00
N ALA A 10 -13.10 -0.74 -3.91
CA ALA A 10 -14.36 -1.45 -3.69
C ALA A 10 -14.24 -2.47 -2.53
N ILE A 11 -13.12 -3.20 -2.44
CA ILE A 11 -12.86 -4.10 -1.31
C ILE A 11 -12.78 -3.31 0.00
N TYR A 12 -12.03 -2.21 0.02
CA TYR A 12 -11.90 -1.32 1.19
C TYR A 12 -13.27 -0.84 1.68
N GLN A 13 -14.11 -0.34 0.77
CA GLN A 13 -15.45 0.17 1.09
C GLN A 13 -16.33 -0.87 1.76
N GLY A 14 -16.28 -2.12 1.28
CA GLY A 14 -17.11 -3.21 1.80
C GLY A 14 -16.60 -3.87 3.08
N ASN A 15 -15.31 -3.73 3.42
CA ASN A 15 -14.68 -4.60 4.43
C ASN A 15 -13.83 -3.87 5.47
N CYS A 16 -13.30 -2.67 5.17
CA CYS A 16 -12.20 -2.08 5.93
C CYS A 16 -12.55 -0.73 6.57
N THR A 17 -13.53 0.00 6.00
CA THR A 17 -13.94 1.36 6.40
C THR A 17 -14.39 1.49 7.86
N ALA A 18 -14.88 0.41 8.47
CA ALA A 18 -15.31 0.41 9.87
C ALA A 18 -14.16 0.64 10.86
N CYS A 19 -12.92 0.33 10.46
CA CYS A 19 -11.75 0.40 11.34
C CYS A 19 -10.62 1.28 10.79
N HIS A 20 -10.46 1.34 9.47
CA HIS A 20 -9.37 2.06 8.81
C HIS A 20 -9.91 3.29 8.08
N SER A 21 -9.31 4.45 8.35
CA SER A 21 -9.59 5.69 7.63
C SER A 21 -8.62 5.87 6.45
N VAL A 22 -9.00 6.73 5.50
CA VAL A 22 -8.14 7.14 4.36
C VAL A 22 -7.94 8.65 4.30
N ASN A 23 -8.33 9.36 5.35
CA ASN A 23 -8.27 10.81 5.47
C ASN A 23 -7.38 11.28 6.63
N GLY A 24 -6.68 10.36 7.32
CA GLY A 24 -5.83 10.67 8.46
C GLY A 24 -6.53 10.61 9.83
N ASP A 25 -7.86 10.43 9.86
CA ASP A 25 -8.59 10.34 11.13
C ASP A 25 -8.14 9.11 11.93
N ARG A 26 -8.02 9.28 13.25
CA ARG A 26 -7.74 8.17 14.16
C ARG A 26 -8.98 7.32 14.34
N GLY A 27 -8.80 6.00 14.43
CA GLY A 27 -9.90 5.06 14.62
C GLY A 27 -9.45 3.79 15.32
N THR A 28 -10.27 2.75 15.17
CA THR A 28 -10.02 1.41 15.70
C THR A 28 -8.74 0.78 15.13
N GLY A 29 -8.44 1.05 13.86
CA GLY A 29 -7.19 0.68 13.19
C GLY A 29 -6.42 1.90 12.70
N PRO A 30 -5.15 1.73 12.26
CA PRO A 30 -4.35 2.80 11.70
C PRO A 30 -4.96 3.34 10.40
N THR A 31 -4.78 4.63 10.13
CA THR A 31 -5.12 5.20 8.83
C THR A 31 -4.27 4.60 7.72
N TRP A 32 -4.83 4.46 6.52
CA TRP A 32 -4.09 4.08 5.31
C TRP A 32 -3.51 5.29 4.58
N LEU A 33 -3.95 6.51 4.92
CA LEU A 33 -3.41 7.74 4.32
C LEU A 33 -1.91 7.82 4.61
N ASN A 34 -1.10 7.90 3.56
CA ASN A 34 0.36 7.99 3.66
C ASN A 34 1.03 6.84 4.45
N SER A 35 0.38 5.67 4.56
CA SER A 35 0.96 4.53 5.26
C SER A 35 1.99 3.79 4.41
N VAL A 36 1.70 3.53 3.12
CA VAL A 36 2.61 2.82 2.21
C VAL A 36 3.91 3.60 2.03
N GLY A 37 5.05 2.91 2.11
CA GLY A 37 6.37 3.54 2.09
C GLY A 37 6.74 4.23 3.40
N SER A 38 5.91 4.12 4.44
CA SER A 38 6.23 4.57 5.80
C SER A 38 6.80 3.46 6.65
N VAL A 39 7.41 3.85 7.77
CA VAL A 39 7.86 2.93 8.80
C VAL A 39 6.89 3.02 9.95
N HIS A 40 6.24 1.91 10.29
CA HIS A 40 5.45 1.77 11.49
C HIS A 40 6.31 1.21 12.62
N GLU A 41 6.18 1.80 13.81
CA GLU A 41 6.63 1.16 15.05
C GLU A 41 5.61 0.11 15.46
N MET A 42 6.06 -1.11 15.77
CA MET A 42 5.24 -2.18 16.29
C MET A 42 5.15 -2.11 17.81
N ALA A 43 4.13 -2.73 18.41
CA ALA A 43 4.01 -2.86 19.87
C ALA A 43 5.20 -3.63 20.50
N SER A 44 5.96 -4.38 19.71
CA SER A 44 7.22 -5.03 20.10
C SER A 44 8.42 -4.07 20.12
N GLY A 45 8.29 -2.86 19.56
CA GLY A 45 9.39 -1.93 19.28
C GLY A 45 10.10 -2.15 17.94
N GLU A 46 9.67 -3.13 17.13
CA GLU A 46 10.18 -3.33 15.77
C GLU A 46 9.77 -2.16 14.86
N GLN A 47 10.68 -1.71 14.01
CA GLN A 47 10.40 -0.73 12.96
C GLN A 47 10.18 -1.47 11.64
N VAL A 48 8.98 -1.39 11.06
CA VAL A 48 8.60 -2.16 9.87
C VAL A 48 8.18 -1.23 8.72
N LEU A 49 8.77 -1.41 7.55
CA LEU A 49 8.35 -0.74 6.31
C LEU A 49 6.97 -1.25 5.88
N VAL A 50 6.08 -0.33 5.54
CA VAL A 50 4.76 -0.65 4.98
C VAL A 50 4.90 -0.85 3.47
N ASP A 51 5.30 -2.07 3.10
CA ASP A 51 5.37 -2.57 1.72
C ASP A 51 4.28 -3.64 1.48
N TYR A 52 4.37 -4.32 0.33
CA TYR A 52 3.41 -5.37 -0.03
C TYR A 52 3.44 -6.55 0.95
N ASP A 53 4.63 -7.00 1.37
CA ASP A 53 4.78 -8.17 2.24
C ASP A 53 4.20 -7.89 3.62
N TYR A 54 4.43 -6.68 4.15
CA TYR A 54 3.79 -6.24 5.39
C TYR A 54 2.27 -6.18 5.28
N VAL A 55 1.72 -5.64 4.19
CA VAL A 55 0.26 -5.56 3.99
C VAL A 55 -0.36 -6.95 3.83
N LEU A 56 0.29 -7.84 3.08
CA LEU A 56 -0.11 -9.24 2.92
C LEU A 56 -0.14 -9.97 4.27
N GLU A 57 0.93 -9.85 5.06
CA GLU A 57 1.02 -10.44 6.39
C GLU A 57 -0.05 -9.85 7.32
N SER A 58 -0.21 -8.53 7.34
CA SER A 58 -1.18 -7.85 8.20
C SER A 58 -2.62 -8.28 7.91
N ILE A 59 -2.95 -8.57 6.64
CA ILE A 59 -4.29 -9.03 6.27
C ILE A 59 -4.49 -10.52 6.57
N TRP A 60 -3.52 -11.38 6.24
CA TRP A 60 -3.67 -12.83 6.43
C TRP A 60 -3.37 -13.31 7.85
N PHE A 61 -2.53 -12.58 8.59
CA PHE A 61 -2.08 -12.91 9.93
C PHE A 61 -2.10 -11.67 10.84
N PRO A 62 -3.28 -11.10 11.13
CA PRO A 62 -3.37 -9.76 11.71
C PRO A 62 -2.77 -9.57 13.10
N ASN A 63 -2.48 -10.66 13.81
CA ASN A 63 -1.84 -10.62 15.14
C ASN A 63 -0.33 -10.86 15.12
N ASN A 64 0.29 -11.14 13.95
CA ASN A 64 1.74 -11.33 13.87
C ASN A 64 2.49 -10.04 14.21
N ARG A 65 1.99 -8.91 13.71
CA ARG A 65 2.58 -7.58 13.89
C ARG A 65 1.50 -6.57 14.21
N ILE A 66 1.52 -6.07 15.44
CA ILE A 66 0.58 -5.06 15.92
C ILE A 66 1.29 -3.71 15.89
N VAL A 67 0.72 -2.72 15.21
CA VAL A 67 1.22 -1.34 15.23
C VAL A 67 1.13 -0.78 16.65
N ALA A 68 2.18 -0.08 17.09
CA ALA A 68 2.23 0.55 18.40
C ALA A 68 1.00 1.46 18.63
N GLY A 69 0.37 1.32 19.80
CA GLY A 69 -0.84 2.04 20.15
C GLY A 69 -2.16 1.40 19.70
N PHE A 70 -2.13 0.27 18.97
CA PHE A 70 -3.32 -0.51 18.60
C PHE A 70 -3.43 -1.83 19.37
N GLN A 71 -4.62 -2.42 19.37
CA GLN A 71 -4.93 -3.63 20.16
C GLN A 71 -4.94 -4.88 19.28
N ALA A 72 -4.35 -5.97 19.80
CA ALA A 72 -4.43 -7.28 19.18
C ALA A 72 -5.86 -7.85 19.21
N GLY A 73 -6.19 -8.71 18.25
CA GLY A 73 -7.49 -9.39 18.18
C GLY A 73 -8.65 -8.53 17.66
N ILE A 74 -8.39 -7.28 17.27
CA ILE A 74 -9.41 -6.38 16.72
C ILE A 74 -9.62 -6.57 15.22
N MET A 75 -8.53 -6.70 14.45
CA MET A 75 -8.64 -6.97 13.01
C MET A 75 -9.15 -8.41 12.77
N PRO A 76 -10.11 -8.65 11.87
CA PRO A 76 -10.70 -9.98 11.68
C PRO A 76 -9.68 -11.07 11.31
N GLN A 77 -9.64 -12.12 12.13
CA GLN A 77 -8.65 -13.21 12.02
C GLN A 77 -8.97 -14.22 10.91
N ASN A 78 -10.13 -14.10 10.25
CA ASN A 78 -10.56 -15.00 9.18
C ASN A 78 -10.21 -14.49 7.78
N TYR A 79 -9.53 -13.34 7.63
CA TYR A 79 -9.30 -12.75 6.32
C TYR A 79 -8.47 -13.61 5.36
N ARG A 80 -7.64 -14.54 5.86
CA ARG A 80 -6.96 -15.52 5.02
C ARG A 80 -7.91 -16.43 4.21
N SER A 81 -9.12 -16.70 4.71
CA SER A 81 -10.13 -17.45 3.95
C SER A 81 -11.08 -16.55 3.15
N VAL A 82 -11.03 -15.23 3.36
CA VAL A 82 -11.90 -14.25 2.69
C VAL A 82 -11.21 -13.64 1.48
N PHE A 83 -9.92 -13.30 1.60
CA PHE A 83 -9.17 -12.61 0.57
C PHE A 83 -8.07 -13.49 -0.01
N SER A 84 -8.17 -13.70 -1.33
CA SER A 84 -7.10 -14.28 -2.14
C SER A 84 -5.95 -13.29 -2.33
N GLU A 85 -4.77 -13.79 -2.69
CA GLU A 85 -3.61 -12.94 -2.96
C GLU A 85 -3.88 -11.89 -4.06
N PRO A 86 -4.57 -12.20 -5.19
CA PRO A 86 -4.94 -11.18 -6.17
C PRO A 86 -5.83 -10.07 -5.61
N GLN A 87 -6.73 -10.38 -4.66
CA GLN A 87 -7.53 -9.36 -3.99
C GLN A 87 -6.68 -8.50 -3.06
N ILE A 88 -5.68 -9.08 -2.39
CA ILE A 88 -4.75 -8.31 -1.56
C ILE A 88 -3.86 -7.41 -2.41
N ARG A 89 -3.42 -7.86 -3.60
CA ARG A 89 -2.74 -6.98 -4.57
C ARG A 89 -3.60 -5.79 -4.96
N GLN A 90 -4.91 -5.99 -5.17
CA GLN A 90 -5.85 -4.90 -5.44
C GLN A 90 -5.98 -3.95 -4.24
N ILE A 91 -6.12 -4.48 -3.01
CA ILE A 91 -6.11 -3.67 -1.78
C ILE A 91 -4.81 -2.84 -1.69
N PHE A 92 -3.66 -3.47 -1.93
CA PHE A 92 -2.37 -2.81 -1.89
C PHE A 92 -2.25 -1.72 -2.96
N ALA A 93 -2.72 -1.97 -4.19
CA ALA A 93 -2.78 -0.96 -5.25
C ALA A 93 -3.58 0.28 -4.82
N TYR A 94 -4.72 0.06 -4.16
CA TYR A 94 -5.50 1.18 -3.59
C TYR A 94 -4.73 1.89 -2.47
N MET A 95 -4.10 1.16 -1.55
CA MET A 95 -3.25 1.78 -0.51
C MET A 95 -2.10 2.60 -1.09
N CYS A 96 -1.46 2.15 -2.18
CA CYS A 96 -0.44 2.92 -2.89
C CYS A 96 -0.99 4.27 -3.38
N SER A 97 -2.22 4.29 -3.94
CA SER A 97 -2.83 5.54 -4.42
C SER A 97 -3.04 6.59 -3.31
N LEU A 98 -3.12 6.15 -2.05
CA LEU A 98 -3.32 6.99 -0.87
C LEU A 98 -2.02 7.48 -0.22
N SER A 99 -0.84 7.14 -0.77
CA SER A 99 0.45 7.55 -0.22
C SER A 99 1.20 8.43 -1.19
N ASP A 100 1.83 9.50 -0.70
CA ASP A 100 2.73 10.35 -1.49
C ASP A 100 4.11 9.70 -1.72
N ARG A 101 4.40 8.59 -1.03
CA ARG A 101 5.65 7.82 -1.15
C ARG A 101 5.52 6.57 -2.03
N TRP A 102 4.43 6.46 -2.78
CA TRP A 102 4.15 5.29 -3.61
C TRP A 102 5.27 5.00 -4.63
N GLN A 103 5.98 6.02 -5.09
CA GLN A 103 7.07 5.88 -6.06
C GLN A 103 8.34 5.23 -5.47
N GLU A 104 8.47 5.19 -4.15
CA GLU A 104 9.62 4.60 -3.45
C GLU A 104 9.42 3.09 -3.17
N VAL A 105 8.23 2.56 -3.44
CA VAL A 105 7.85 1.18 -3.11
C VAL A 105 7.70 0.38 -4.40
N GLU A 106 8.61 -0.58 -4.62
CA GLU A 106 8.66 -1.40 -5.84
C GLU A 106 7.30 -2.01 -6.22
N GLY A 107 6.58 -2.57 -5.24
CA GLY A 107 5.26 -3.15 -5.46
C GLY A 107 4.18 -2.17 -5.94
N CYS A 108 4.35 -0.86 -5.71
CA CYS A 108 3.42 0.15 -6.21
C CYS A 108 3.70 0.53 -7.67
N LEU A 109 4.93 0.35 -8.16
CA LEU A 109 5.32 0.71 -9.52
C LEU A 109 4.55 -0.11 -10.58
N GLU A 110 4.13 -1.33 -10.23
CA GLU A 110 3.25 -2.16 -11.06
C GLU A 110 1.92 -1.44 -11.42
N TYR A 111 1.45 -0.56 -10.54
CA TYR A 111 0.15 0.12 -10.64
C TYR A 111 0.27 1.61 -10.98
N ALA A 112 1.45 2.07 -11.39
CA ALA A 112 1.74 3.49 -11.58
C ALA A 112 0.71 4.23 -12.47
N PRO A 113 0.27 3.70 -13.64
CA PRO A 113 -0.73 4.38 -14.46
C PRO A 113 -2.06 4.58 -13.75
N GLN A 114 -2.50 3.58 -12.97
CA GLN A 114 -3.79 3.63 -12.27
C GLN A 114 -3.72 4.47 -10.99
N ILE A 115 -2.56 4.52 -10.34
CA ILE A 115 -2.31 5.42 -9.22
C ILE A 115 -2.37 6.88 -9.70
N GLN A 116 -1.71 7.21 -10.81
CA GLN A 116 -1.74 8.55 -11.41
C GLN A 116 -3.16 8.96 -11.80
N GLU A 117 -3.90 8.07 -12.47
CA GLU A 117 -5.31 8.27 -12.81
C GLU A 117 -6.15 8.56 -11.55
N ALA A 118 -6.01 7.75 -10.51
CA ALA A 118 -6.78 7.90 -9.27
C ALA A 118 -6.45 9.19 -8.50
N ARG A 119 -5.21 9.68 -8.63
CA ARG A 119 -4.76 10.93 -7.98
C ARG A 119 -5.09 12.18 -8.81
N GLY A 120 -5.61 12.02 -10.03
CA GLY A 120 -5.81 13.12 -10.97
C GLY A 120 -4.49 13.77 -11.41
N GLU A 121 -3.39 13.03 -11.30
CA GLU A 121 -2.05 13.46 -11.68
C GLU A 121 -1.84 13.15 -13.17
N ALA A 122 -1.20 14.08 -13.89
CA ALA A 122 -0.70 13.76 -15.22
C ALA A 122 0.29 12.58 -15.12
N PRO A 123 0.38 11.71 -16.14
CA PRO A 123 1.35 10.62 -16.11
C PRO A 123 2.74 11.21 -15.84
N ALA A 124 3.41 10.71 -14.79
CA ALA A 124 4.77 11.11 -14.50
C ALA A 124 5.59 10.89 -15.78
N GLU A 125 6.22 11.95 -16.28
CA GLU A 125 7.21 11.77 -17.34
C GLU A 125 8.21 10.72 -16.84
N ALA A 126 8.43 9.70 -17.66
CA ALA A 126 9.38 8.64 -17.32
C ALA A 126 10.71 9.27 -16.87
N PRO A 127 11.37 8.72 -15.84
CA PRO A 127 12.62 9.31 -15.35
C PRO A 127 13.59 9.46 -16.51
N ALA A 128 14.08 10.68 -16.71
CA ALA A 128 14.94 11.08 -17.83
C ALA A 128 16.31 10.37 -17.88
N ASP A 129 16.59 9.44 -16.96
CA ASP A 129 17.90 8.81 -16.79
C ASP A 129 17.97 7.35 -17.28
N ALA A 130 17.01 6.90 -18.10
CA ALA A 130 17.15 5.65 -18.84
C ALA A 130 18.00 5.79 -20.13
N ALA A 131 18.61 6.96 -20.37
CA ALA A 131 19.43 7.24 -21.54
C ALA A 131 20.79 7.83 -21.16
N ALA A 132 21.57 7.12 -20.35
CA ALA A 132 22.98 7.41 -20.17
C ALA A 132 23.82 6.13 -20.30
N ALA A 133 24.01 5.67 -21.54
CA ALA A 133 25.20 4.91 -21.92
C ALA A 133 25.45 5.04 -23.43
N LEU A 134 26.67 5.47 -23.76
CA LEU A 134 27.35 5.44 -25.06
C LEU A 134 27.37 6.75 -25.88
N VAL A 135 28.17 7.69 -25.37
CA VAL A 135 29.09 8.58 -26.11
C VAL A 135 30.25 8.84 -25.15
N ASP A 136 31.53 8.92 -25.49
CA ASP A 136 32.37 8.72 -26.68
C ASP A 136 33.79 8.98 -26.12
N ASP A 137 34.73 8.04 -26.22
CA ASP A 137 36.14 8.30 -25.88
C ASP A 137 36.99 8.14 -27.15
N GLY A 138 36.96 9.19 -27.97
CA GLY A 138 37.98 9.43 -28.98
C GLY A 138 39.30 9.87 -28.34
N ASN A 139 40.31 9.00 -28.42
CA ASN A 139 41.72 9.37 -28.61
C ASN A 139 42.44 8.33 -29.47
#